data_AF-A0A971XU48-F1
#
_entry.id   AF-A0A971XU48-F1
#
_cell.length_a   1.000
_cell.length_b   1.000
_cell.length_c   1.000
_cell.angle_alpha   90.00
_cell.angle_beta   90.00
_cell.angle_gamma   90.00
#
_symmetry.space_group_name_H-M   'P 1'
#
loop_
_entity.id
_entity.type
_entity.pdbx_description
1 polymer ?
#
loop_
_entity_poly.entity_id
_entity_poly.type
_entity_poly.pdbx_seq_one_letter_code
_entity_poly.pdbx_strand_id
1 'polypeptide(L)'
;MNGRKWMMLCLLVFVFGVCPVDAQVLDTAEIQVIVKIPQILLVRVNTAELVFEEEDFDTTQNAVMTEEGILASKMGAVEIEVAGNVPHALYISAAEDFRGPNGTTLPSSQMQFRLNGSTVSSIDEDSWHTLMTRNA
;
A
#
# COMPACT_ATOMS: atom_id res chain seq x y z
N MET A 1 -40.05 -76.56 33.48
CA MET A 1 -40.10 -75.11 33.79
C MET A 1 -38.98 -74.32 33.07
N ASN A 2 -38.61 -74.68 31.82
CA ASN A 2 -37.43 -74.14 31.13
C ASN A 2 -37.72 -73.29 29.87
N GLY A 3 -38.94 -73.36 29.30
CA GLY A 3 -39.28 -72.65 28.05
C GLY A 3 -39.38 -71.13 28.20
N ARG A 4 -39.94 -70.62 29.32
CA ARG A 4 -40.05 -69.17 29.58
C ARG A 4 -38.70 -68.49 29.78
N LYS A 5 -37.70 -69.20 30.31
CA LYS A 5 -36.33 -68.66 30.49
C LYS A 5 -35.60 -68.55 29.15
N TRP A 6 -35.78 -69.53 28.27
CA TRP A 6 -35.23 -69.49 26.91
C TRP A 6 -35.87 -68.42 26.05
N MET A 7 -37.19 -68.25 26.12
CA MET A 7 -37.89 -67.19 25.40
C MET A 7 -37.43 -65.79 25.85
N MET A 8 -37.27 -65.58 27.16
CA MET A 8 -36.74 -64.31 27.68
C MET A 8 -35.28 -64.07 27.27
N LEU A 9 -34.45 -65.13 27.24
CA LEU A 9 -33.06 -65.03 26.78
C LEU A 9 -32.99 -64.66 25.28
N CYS A 10 -33.82 -65.29 24.44
CA CYS A 10 -33.90 -64.96 23.02
C CYS A 10 -34.38 -63.52 22.78
N LEU A 11 -35.35 -63.05 23.58
CA LEU A 11 -35.86 -61.68 23.49
C LEU A 11 -34.80 -60.66 23.92
N LEU A 12 -33.99 -60.99 24.94
CA LEU A 12 -32.87 -60.17 25.39
C LEU A 12 -31.77 -60.09 24.31
N VAL A 13 -31.41 -61.22 23.69
CA VAL A 13 -30.43 -61.24 22.59
C VAL A 13 -30.94 -60.46 21.37
N PHE A 14 -32.25 -60.47 21.10
CA PHE A 14 -32.84 -59.69 20.01
C PHE A 14 -32.85 -58.17 20.29
N VAL A 15 -33.10 -57.76 21.54
CA VAL A 15 -33.14 -56.34 21.92
C VAL A 15 -31.72 -55.74 21.96
N PHE A 16 -30.71 -56.52 22.35
CA PHE A 16 -29.33 -56.03 22.46
C PHE A 16 -28.46 -56.32 21.21
N GLY A 17 -28.87 -57.24 20.32
CA GLY A 17 -28.02 -57.74 19.25
C GLY A 17 -28.23 -57.16 17.85
N VAL A 18 -29.27 -56.33 17.62
CA VAL A 18 -29.69 -55.99 16.24
C VAL A 18 -29.92 -54.50 15.99
N CYS A 19 -29.35 -53.61 16.81
CA CYS A 19 -29.25 -52.21 16.42
C CYS A 19 -27.87 -51.98 15.82
N PRO A 20 -27.70 -52.01 14.48
CA PRO A 20 -26.56 -51.35 13.88
C PRO A 20 -26.72 -49.87 14.24
N VAL A 21 -25.98 -49.43 15.26
CA VAL A 21 -25.71 -48.02 15.44
C VAL A 21 -24.80 -47.68 14.28
N ASP A 22 -25.41 -47.24 13.17
CA ASP A 22 -24.69 -46.59 12.10
C ASP A 22 -24.08 -45.33 12.72
N ALA A 23 -22.85 -45.47 13.21
CA ALA A 23 -22.01 -44.36 13.57
C ALA A 23 -21.76 -43.61 12.26
N GLN A 24 -22.58 -42.60 12.01
CA GLN A 24 -22.33 -41.63 10.95
C GLN A 24 -21.05 -40.89 11.34
N VAL A 25 -19.92 -41.45 10.94
CA VAL A 25 -18.62 -40.78 11.01
C VAL A 25 -18.71 -39.66 10.00
N LEU A 26 -18.82 -38.43 10.50
CA LEU A 26 -18.74 -37.24 9.67
C LEU A 26 -17.30 -37.13 9.16
N ASP A 27 -17.03 -37.76 8.02
CA ASP A 27 -15.69 -37.96 7.46
C ASP A 27 -15.06 -36.64 6.98
N THR A 28 -15.85 -35.56 6.92
CA THR A 28 -15.39 -34.23 6.52
C THR A 28 -16.21 -33.16 7.25
N ALA A 29 -15.51 -32.30 7.97
CA ALA A 29 -16.05 -31.04 8.48
C ALA A 29 -15.43 -29.90 7.67
N GLU A 30 -16.25 -29.22 6.86
CA GLU A 30 -15.81 -28.02 6.14
C GLU A 30 -15.91 -26.82 7.09
N ILE A 31 -14.77 -26.26 7.46
CA ILE A 31 -14.70 -25.01 8.24
C ILE A 31 -14.55 -23.85 7.26
N GLN A 32 -15.56 -23.00 7.18
CA GLN A 32 -15.48 -21.77 6.38
C GLN A 32 -14.58 -20.75 7.10
N VAL A 33 -13.36 -20.58 6.61
CA VAL A 33 -12.42 -19.56 7.11
C VAL A 33 -12.63 -18.27 6.31
N ILE A 34 -13.12 -17.21 6.98
CA ILE A 34 -13.21 -15.88 6.39
C ILE A 34 -12.05 -15.05 6.92
N VAL A 35 -11.05 -14.80 6.09
CA VAL A 35 -9.91 -13.92 6.41
C VAL A 35 -10.20 -12.51 5.91
N LYS A 36 -10.14 -11.52 6.80
CA LYS A 36 -10.17 -10.09 6.44
C LYS A 36 -8.75 -9.54 6.47
N ILE A 37 -8.17 -9.30 5.30
CA ILE A 37 -6.85 -8.68 5.19
C ILE A 37 -7.04 -7.15 5.15
N PRO A 38 -6.45 -6.38 6.09
CA PRO A 38 -6.51 -4.94 6.04
C PRO A 38 -5.71 -4.41 4.85
N GLN A 39 -6.29 -3.45 4.14
CA GLN A 39 -5.59 -2.71 3.09
C GLN A 39 -4.82 -1.57 3.75
N ILE A 40 -3.51 -1.50 3.49
CA ILE A 40 -2.60 -0.52 4.09
C ILE A 40 -1.97 0.27 2.94
N LEU A 41 -2.08 1.59 3.03
CA LEU A 41 -1.36 2.54 2.20
C LEU A 41 -0.61 3.50 3.14
N LEU A 42 0.71 3.56 2.98
CA LEU A 42 1.61 4.47 3.67
C LEU A 42 2.05 5.53 2.67
N VAL A 43 1.87 6.80 3.04
CA VAL A 43 2.41 7.94 2.31
C VAL A 43 3.24 8.76 3.29
N ARG A 44 4.50 9.02 2.94
CA ARG A 44 5.42 9.82 3.73
C ARG A 44 6.04 10.89 2.84
N VAL A 45 6.18 12.10 3.39
CA VAL A 45 6.93 13.19 2.78
C VAL A 45 8.10 13.50 3.70
N ASN A 46 9.31 13.59 3.14
CA ASN A 46 10.53 13.82 3.93
C ASN A 46 10.62 15.23 4.55
N THR A 47 10.04 16.24 3.89
CA THR A 47 10.00 17.62 4.35
C THR A 47 8.64 18.27 4.10
N ALA A 48 8.23 19.17 4.99
CA ALA A 48 7.05 20.02 4.80
C ALA A 48 7.40 21.39 4.18
N GLU A 49 8.69 21.75 4.17
CA GLU A 49 9.17 23.06 3.75
C GLU A 49 10.30 22.91 2.73
N LEU A 50 10.28 23.78 1.73
CA LEU A 50 11.37 23.92 0.76
C LEU A 50 12.29 25.04 1.21
N VAL A 51 13.46 24.68 1.72
CA VAL A 51 14.47 25.62 2.22
C VAL A 51 15.72 25.50 1.35
N PHE A 52 16.16 26.64 0.82
CA PHE A 52 17.46 26.78 0.17
C PHE A 52 18.47 27.29 1.19
N GLU A 53 19.61 26.62 1.25
CA GLU A 53 20.74 26.95 2.12
C GLU A 53 21.84 27.61 1.30
N GLU A 54 22.84 28.21 1.96
CA GLU A 54 23.94 28.91 1.28
C GLU A 54 24.66 28.02 0.26
N GLU A 55 24.81 26.74 0.59
CA GLU A 55 25.43 25.71 -0.25
C GLU A 55 24.67 25.48 -1.56
N ASP A 56 23.34 25.67 -1.57
CA ASP A 56 22.53 25.52 -2.79
C ASP A 56 22.79 26.64 -3.81
N PHE A 57 23.39 27.75 -3.39
CA PHE A 57 23.75 28.89 -4.24
C PHE A 57 25.22 28.88 -4.67
N ASP A 58 25.98 27.83 -4.31
CA ASP A 58 27.36 27.66 -4.73
C ASP A 58 27.45 27.43 -6.25
N THR A 59 27.95 28.45 -6.96
CA THR A 59 28.11 28.41 -8.43
C THR A 59 29.20 27.45 -8.91
N THR A 60 29.97 26.86 -8.00
CA THR A 60 30.91 25.78 -8.33
C THR A 60 30.26 24.39 -8.32
N GLN A 61 29.02 24.30 -7.82
CA GLN A 61 28.26 23.05 -7.71
C GLN A 61 27.01 23.07 -8.62
N ASN A 62 25.83 23.29 -8.03
CA ASN A 62 24.54 23.12 -8.70
C ASN A 62 23.89 24.45 -9.09
N ALA A 63 24.50 25.57 -8.73
CA ALA A 63 23.99 26.89 -9.09
C ALA A 63 24.67 27.43 -10.36
N VAL A 64 23.91 28.15 -11.18
CA VAL A 64 24.40 28.76 -12.41
C VAL A 64 24.31 30.28 -12.30
N MET A 65 25.41 30.98 -12.53
CA MET A 65 25.40 32.43 -12.66
C MET A 65 24.83 32.81 -14.03
N THR A 66 23.77 33.60 -14.03
CA THR A 66 23.09 34.15 -15.21
C THR A 66 23.21 35.67 -15.22
N GLU A 67 22.81 36.31 -16.31
CA GLU A 67 22.81 37.79 -16.41
C GLU A 67 21.86 38.46 -15.40
N GLU A 68 20.82 37.75 -14.96
CA GLU A 68 19.78 38.25 -14.05
C GLU A 68 20.04 37.88 -12.58
N GLY A 69 21.00 36.99 -12.30
CA GLY A 69 21.31 36.51 -10.96
C GLY A 69 21.74 35.04 -10.91
N ILE A 70 21.55 34.40 -9.78
CA ILE A 70 21.93 32.99 -9.56
C ILE A 70 20.70 32.09 -9.71
N LEU A 71 20.79 31.11 -10.60
CA LEU A 71 19.81 30.03 -10.73
C LEU A 71 20.28 28.83 -9.90
N ALA A 72 19.65 28.59 -8.75
CA ALA A 72 19.93 27.44 -7.89
C ALA A 72 18.92 26.31 -8.15
N SER A 73 19.42 25.09 -8.38
CA SER A 73 18.59 23.89 -8.54
C SER A 73 18.83 22.91 -7.39
N LYS A 74 17.79 22.61 -6.60
CA LYS A 74 17.86 21.66 -5.48
C LYS A 74 17.14 20.36 -5.82
N MET A 75 17.89 19.39 -6.31
CA MET A 75 17.36 18.08 -6.68
C MET A 75 17.05 17.26 -5.42
N GLY A 76 15.92 16.56 -5.40
CA GLY A 76 15.52 15.76 -4.23
C GLY A 76 15.11 16.59 -3.02
N ALA A 77 14.80 17.88 -3.21
CA ALA A 77 14.35 18.75 -2.13
C ALA A 77 13.07 18.24 -1.44
N VAL A 78 12.23 17.50 -2.18
CA VAL A 78 11.05 16.80 -1.67
C VAL A 78 11.10 15.36 -2.14
N GLU A 79 10.95 14.44 -1.20
CA GLU A 79 10.86 13.00 -1.44
C GLU A 79 9.53 12.50 -0.87
N ILE A 80 8.81 11.75 -1.69
CA ILE A 80 7.54 11.14 -1.33
C ILE A 80 7.72 9.63 -1.42
N GLU A 81 7.53 8.96 -0.30
CA GLU A 81 7.52 7.51 -0.22
C GLU A 81 6.07 7.03 -0.19
N VAL A 82 5.72 6.14 -1.13
CA VAL A 82 4.42 5.48 -1.17
C VAL A 82 4.63 3.97 -1.10
N ALA A 83 4.02 3.34 -0.10
CA ALA A 83 4.09 1.89 0.08
C ALA A 83 2.70 1.32 0.41
N GLY A 84 2.39 0.13 -0.07
CA GLY A 84 1.11 -0.49 0.24
C GLY A 84 1.05 -1.96 -0.13
N ASN A 85 0.09 -2.68 0.46
CA ASN A 85 -0.16 -4.10 0.17
C ASN A 85 -1.28 -4.30 -0.88
N VAL A 86 -1.71 -3.22 -1.53
CA VAL A 86 -2.71 -3.22 -2.59
C VAL A 86 -2.25 -2.35 -3.78
N PRO A 87 -2.66 -2.68 -5.02
CA PRO A 87 -2.44 -1.82 -6.16
C PRO A 87 -3.03 -0.42 -5.96
N HIS A 88 -2.28 0.61 -6.32
CA HIS A 88 -2.68 2.01 -6.20
C HIS A 88 -2.13 2.82 -7.36
N ALA A 89 -2.81 3.91 -7.68
CA ALA A 89 -2.35 4.89 -8.67
C ALA A 89 -1.84 6.13 -7.95
N LEU A 90 -0.66 6.60 -8.31
CA LEU A 90 -0.09 7.85 -7.82
C LEU A 90 -0.41 8.97 -8.82
N TYR A 91 -1.09 10.02 -8.34
CA TYR A 91 -1.33 11.24 -9.09
C TYR A 91 -0.55 12.37 -8.44
N ILE A 92 0.33 13.01 -9.21
CA ILE A 92 1.20 14.08 -8.74
C ILE A 92 0.76 15.38 -9.42
N SER A 93 0.44 16.39 -8.61
CA SER A 93 0.05 17.72 -9.08
C SER A 93 0.47 18.77 -8.07
N ALA A 94 0.72 19.99 -8.54
CA ALA A 94 1.05 21.13 -7.69
C ALA A 94 0.01 22.25 -7.81
N ALA A 95 0.00 23.14 -6.80
CA ALA A 95 -0.60 24.47 -6.94
C ALA A 95 0.20 25.27 -7.99
N GLU A 96 -0.42 26.29 -8.59
CA GLU A 96 0.23 27.12 -9.62
C GLU A 96 1.53 27.76 -9.11
N ASP A 97 1.49 28.33 -7.90
CA ASP A 97 2.63 28.94 -7.23
C ASP A 97 2.75 28.49 -5.77
N PHE A 98 3.97 28.22 -5.32
CA PHE A 98 4.31 28.02 -3.92
C PHE A 98 4.70 29.35 -3.28
N ARG A 99 4.04 29.73 -2.20
CA ARG A 99 4.27 31.00 -1.51
C ARG A 99 5.31 30.84 -0.40
N GLY A 100 6.35 31.66 -0.46
CA GLY A 100 7.36 31.77 0.58
C GLY A 100 7.23 33.03 1.43
N PRO A 101 8.17 33.24 2.37
CA PRO A 101 8.24 34.44 3.19
C PRO A 101 8.40 35.71 2.35
N ASN A 102 7.96 36.86 2.88
CA ASN A 102 8.14 38.17 2.24
C ASN A 102 7.53 38.30 0.83
N GLY A 103 6.54 37.47 0.50
CA GLY A 103 5.86 37.51 -0.80
C GLY A 103 6.64 36.85 -1.93
N THR A 104 7.67 36.06 -1.62
CA THR A 104 8.36 35.25 -2.64
C THR A 104 7.42 34.16 -3.17
N THR A 105 7.57 33.85 -4.44
CA THR A 105 6.78 32.83 -5.12
C THR A 105 7.68 31.93 -5.94
N LEU A 106 7.47 30.62 -5.86
CA LEU A 106 8.11 29.64 -6.72
C LEU A 106 7.04 29.02 -7.63
N PRO A 107 7.07 29.27 -8.94
CA PRO A 107 6.12 28.68 -9.88
C PRO A 107 6.31 27.17 -9.98
N SER A 108 5.22 26.41 -9.97
CA SER A 108 5.31 24.94 -10.10
C SER A 108 5.82 24.49 -11.47
N SER A 109 5.79 25.36 -12.48
CA SER A 109 6.35 25.12 -13.80
C SER A 109 7.87 24.89 -13.79
N GLN A 110 8.56 25.36 -12.76
CA GLN A 110 10.00 25.16 -12.57
C GLN A 110 10.32 23.88 -11.79
N MET A 111 9.31 23.15 -11.33
CA MET A 111 9.47 21.93 -10.55
C MET A 111 9.30 20.68 -11.42
N GLN A 112 10.16 19.70 -11.16
CA GLN A 112 10.14 18.41 -11.81
C GLN A 112 10.15 17.30 -10.76
N PHE A 113 9.61 16.15 -11.13
CA PHE A 113 9.65 14.95 -10.31
C PHE A 113 10.21 13.78 -11.13
N ARG A 114 10.74 12.78 -10.43
CA ARG A 114 11.10 11.48 -10.99
C ARG A 114 10.63 10.40 -10.03
N LEU A 115 10.39 9.20 -10.55
CA LEU A 115 9.99 8.06 -9.74
C LEU A 115 11.22 7.18 -9.51
N ASN A 116 11.64 7.05 -8.25
CA ASN A 116 12.73 6.15 -7.89
C ASN A 116 12.15 4.83 -7.37
N GLY A 117 12.23 3.73 -8.15
CA GLY A 117 11.85 2.39 -7.66
C GLY A 117 11.33 1.44 -8.75
N SER A 118 11.74 0.17 -8.65
CA SER A 118 11.70 -0.85 -9.72
C SER A 118 10.33 -1.49 -10.02
N THR A 119 9.21 -0.75 -9.96
CA THR A 119 7.89 -1.37 -10.22
C THR A 119 6.97 -0.45 -11.01
N VAL A 120 7.52 0.30 -11.98
CA VAL A 120 6.68 1.01 -12.96
C VAL A 120 7.10 0.62 -14.37
N SER A 121 6.55 -0.49 -14.89
CA SER A 121 6.87 -1.05 -16.21
C SER A 121 6.47 -0.18 -17.43
N SER A 122 6.14 1.10 -17.25
CA SER A 122 5.69 1.97 -18.36
C SER A 122 6.13 3.44 -18.25
N ILE A 123 6.82 3.82 -17.17
CA ILE A 123 7.40 5.15 -17.01
C ILE A 123 8.91 4.94 -16.94
N ASP A 124 9.66 5.64 -17.78
CA ASP A 124 11.12 5.58 -17.76
C ASP A 124 11.60 6.10 -16.40
N GLU A 125 12.01 5.19 -15.52
CA GLU A 125 12.30 5.42 -14.10
C GLU A 125 13.42 6.48 -13.90
N ASP A 126 14.25 6.70 -14.92
CA ASP A 126 15.34 7.69 -14.90
C ASP A 126 14.96 9.06 -15.51
N SER A 127 13.75 9.22 -16.02
CA SER A 127 13.34 10.46 -16.70
C SER A 127 12.67 11.46 -15.76
N TRP A 128 13.04 12.74 -15.91
CA TRP A 128 12.39 13.84 -15.21
C TRP A 128 11.07 14.21 -15.89
N HIS A 129 10.02 14.39 -15.08
CA HIS A 129 8.69 14.76 -15.51
C HIS A 129 8.28 16.12 -14.91
N THR A 130 7.62 16.96 -15.71
CA THR A 130 7.08 18.23 -15.23
C THR A 130 5.82 18.00 -14.38
N LEU A 131 5.67 18.75 -13.29
CA LEU A 131 4.44 18.74 -12.51
C LEU A 131 3.27 19.31 -13.34
N MET A 132 2.18 18.55 -13.44
CA MET A 132 0.94 19.08 -14.00
C MET A 132 0.28 20.00 -12.97
N THR A 133 -0.23 21.13 -13.43
CA THR A 133 -1.06 22.00 -12.60
C THR A 133 -2.42 21.35 -12.39
N ARG A 134 -2.92 21.38 -11.15
CA ARG A 134 -4.29 20.96 -10.89
C ARG A 134 -5.22 22.05 -11.41
N ASN A 135 -5.94 21.79 -12.51
CA ASN A 135 -7.07 22.64 -12.90
C ASN A 135 -8.06 22.66 -11.75
N ALA A 136 -8.26 23.83 -11.15
CA ALA A 136 -9.23 24.07 -10.08
C ALA A 136 -10.67 23.91 -10.56
#